data_AF-A0A959CEP7-F1
#
_entry.id   AF-A0A959CEP7-F1
#
_cell.length_a   1.000
_cell.length_b   1.000
_cell.length_c   1.000
_cell.angle_alpha   90.00
_cell.angle_beta   90.00
_cell.angle_gamma   90.00
#
_symmetry.space_group_name_H-M   'P 1'
#
loop_
_entity.id
_entity.type
_entity.pdbx_description
1 polymer ?
#
loop_
_entity_poly.entity_id
_entity_poly.type
_entity_poly.pdbx_seq_one_letter_code
_entity_poly.pdbx_strand_id
1 'polypeptide(L)'
;EPAPQDLMATLSQLTAETIVESIRQTVKGTDRMPRKLYLSGGGAHNPFIVRYLKEALTDWEVLPMSALGIDGDAKEAVLFAALANETVAGENNPGARLGGIPFVGMGKISFPD
;
A
#
# COMPACT_ATOMS: atom_id res chain seq x y z
N GLU A 1 -21.73 -24.16 13.26
CA GLU A 1 -20.84 -23.27 12.49
C GLU A 1 -21.18 -21.83 12.81
N PRO A 2 -20.20 -20.90 12.80
CA PRO A 2 -20.48 -19.48 13.02
C PRO A 2 -21.40 -18.94 11.93
N ALA A 3 -22.20 -17.92 12.24
CA ALA A 3 -23.02 -17.25 11.22
C ALA A 3 -22.10 -16.60 10.17
N PRO A 4 -22.48 -16.58 8.88
CA PRO A 4 -21.66 -15.97 7.82
C PRO A 4 -21.25 -14.51 8.12
N GLN A 5 -22.11 -13.77 8.80
CA GLN A 5 -21.87 -12.38 9.22
C GLN A 5 -20.74 -12.31 10.26
N ASP A 6 -20.74 -13.21 11.24
CA ASP A 6 -19.70 -13.29 12.28
C ASP A 6 -18.36 -13.70 11.68
N LEU A 7 -18.37 -14.60 10.70
CA LEU A 7 -17.17 -14.99 9.96
C LEU A 7 -16.58 -13.79 9.21
N MET A 8 -17.39 -13.05 8.45
CA MET A 8 -16.94 -11.86 7.73
C MET A 8 -16.44 -10.75 8.66
N ALA A 9 -17.11 -10.53 9.79
CA ALA A 9 -16.67 -9.58 10.81
C ALA A 9 -15.30 -9.98 11.38
N THR A 10 -15.12 -11.26 11.71
CA THR A 10 -13.87 -11.80 12.25
C THR A 10 -12.72 -11.67 11.25
N LEU A 11 -12.93 -12.00 9.98
CA LEU A 11 -11.90 -11.87 8.94
C LEU A 11 -11.54 -10.41 8.65
N SER A 12 -12.53 -9.51 8.69
CA SER A 12 -12.30 -8.06 8.53
C SER A 12 -11.52 -7.49 9.71
N GLN A 13 -11.84 -7.92 10.93
CA GLN A 13 -11.13 -7.55 12.15
C GLN A 13 -9.68 -8.03 12.13
N LEU A 14 -9.46 -9.31 11.81
CA LEU A 14 -8.13 -9.89 11.65
C LEU A 14 -7.27 -9.10 10.64
N THR A 15 -7.86 -8.74 9.50
CA THR A 15 -7.19 -7.92 8.49
C THR A 15 -6.76 -6.56 9.06
N ALA A 16 -7.67 -5.86 9.73
CA ALA A 16 -7.38 -4.54 10.28
C ALA A 16 -6.33 -4.59 11.41
N GLU A 17 -6.43 -5.58 12.30
CA GLU A 17 -5.47 -5.81 13.40
C GLU A 17 -4.06 -6.09 12.90
N THR A 18 -3.92 -7.00 11.93
CA THR A 18 -2.61 -7.37 11.37
C THR A 18 -1.96 -6.20 10.63
N ILE A 19 -2.74 -5.33 9.98
CA ILE A 19 -2.23 -4.07 9.40
C ILE A 19 -1.67 -3.16 10.50
N VAL A 20 -2.44 -2.91 11.57
CA VAL A 20 -2.01 -2.04 12.68
C VAL A 20 -0.75 -2.57 13.34
N GLU A 21 -0.72 -3.87 13.63
CA GLU A 21 0.43 -4.53 14.23
C GLU A 21 1.68 -4.37 13.36
N SER A 22 1.57 -4.68 12.06
CA SER A 22 2.68 -4.57 11.12
C SER A 22 3.21 -3.15 11.03
N ILE A 23 2.31 -2.15 10.92
CA ILE A 23 2.70 -0.73 10.90
C ILE A 23 3.50 -0.37 12.15
N ARG A 24 2.98 -0.68 13.34
CA ARG A 24 3.65 -0.36 14.62
C ARG A 24 5.01 -1.01 14.74
N GLN A 25 5.15 -2.26 14.28
CA GLN A 25 6.42 -2.97 14.26
C GLN A 25 7.43 -2.32 13.29
N THR A 26 6.99 -1.96 12.08
CA THR A 26 7.87 -1.36 11.06
C THR A 26 8.40 0.01 11.47
N VAL A 27 7.59 0.83 12.15
CA VAL A 27 7.99 2.21 12.51
C VAL A 27 8.60 2.34 13.90
N LYS A 28 8.85 1.24 14.61
CA LYS A 28 9.37 1.25 15.99
C LYS A 28 10.64 2.10 16.09
N GLY A 29 10.64 3.08 17.01
CA GLY A 29 11.77 4.00 17.21
C GLY A 29 11.70 5.31 16.42
N THR A 30 10.64 5.55 15.65
CA THR A 30 10.40 6.80 14.90
C THR A 30 9.30 7.67 15.50
N ASP A 31 9.06 7.55 16.82
CA ASP A 31 7.87 8.08 17.52
C ASP A 31 7.75 9.60 17.56
N ARG A 32 8.76 10.33 17.09
CA ARG A 32 8.77 11.79 17.03
C ARG A 32 8.35 12.38 15.69
N MET A 33 8.12 11.54 14.68
CA MET A 33 7.76 12.01 13.34
C MET A 33 6.24 12.05 13.17
N PRO A 34 5.68 13.09 12.51
CA PRO A 34 4.27 13.08 12.14
C PRO A 34 3.99 11.93 11.18
N ARG A 35 2.91 11.18 11.43
CA ARG A 35 2.60 9.94 10.70
C ARG A 35 1.33 10.09 9.90
N LYS A 36 1.38 9.74 8.62
CA LYS A 36 0.23 9.74 7.72
C LYS A 36 0.09 8.38 7.07
N LEU A 37 -1.13 7.87 7.03
CA LEU A 37 -1.49 6.62 6.35
C LEU A 37 -2.42 6.97 5.19
N TYR A 38 -1.95 6.78 3.96
CA TYR A 38 -2.75 6.99 2.75
C TYR A 38 -3.35 5.67 2.27
N LEU A 39 -4.69 5.61 2.23
CA LEU A 39 -5.45 4.42 1.87
C LEU A 39 -5.71 4.37 0.36
N SER A 40 -5.54 3.19 -0.24
CA SER A 40 -5.78 2.93 -1.67
C SER A 40 -6.28 1.49 -1.88
N GLY A 41 -6.78 1.20 -3.08
CA GLY A 41 -7.34 -0.10 -3.45
C GLY A 41 -8.68 -0.42 -2.77
N GLY A 42 -9.26 -1.57 -3.11
CA GLY A 42 -10.62 -1.96 -2.68
C GLY A 42 -10.86 -1.93 -1.16
N GLY A 43 -9.84 -2.24 -0.35
CA GLY A 43 -9.93 -2.22 1.10
C GLY A 43 -10.16 -0.83 1.70
N ALA A 44 -9.77 0.25 1.00
CA ALA A 44 -10.00 1.63 1.43
C ALA A 44 -11.50 2.00 1.44
N HIS A 45 -12.33 1.25 0.71
CA HIS A 45 -13.79 1.45 0.66
C HIS A 45 -14.53 0.65 1.74
N ASN A 46 -13.85 -0.21 2.51
CA ASN A 46 -14.48 -0.95 3.60
C ASN A 46 -14.57 -0.08 4.87
N PRO A 47 -15.77 0.41 5.25
CA PRO A 47 -15.91 1.37 6.34
C PRO A 47 -15.51 0.78 7.70
N PHE A 48 -15.67 -0.54 7.89
CA PHE A 48 -15.28 -1.21 9.13
C PHE A 48 -13.77 -1.20 9.33
N ILE A 49 -13.02 -1.59 8.30
CA ILE A 49 -11.55 -1.60 8.34
C ILE A 49 -11.03 -0.18 8.54
N VAL A 50 -11.51 0.79 7.75
CA VAL A 50 -11.06 2.19 7.86
C VAL A 50 -11.34 2.78 9.24
N ARG A 51 -12.52 2.51 9.81
CA ARG A 51 -12.84 2.94 11.18
C ARG A 51 -11.87 2.34 12.18
N TYR A 52 -11.64 1.03 12.13
CA TYR A 52 -10.72 0.36 13.05
C TYR A 52 -9.30 0.92 12.95
N LEU A 53 -8.79 1.15 11.73
CA LEU A 53 -7.47 1.77 11.53
C LEU A 53 -7.37 3.15 12.19
N LYS A 54 -8.40 3.99 12.06
CA LYS A 54 -8.46 5.32 12.69
C LYS A 54 -8.50 5.24 14.22
N GLU A 55 -9.26 4.29 14.77
CA GLU A 55 -9.39 4.08 16.21
C GLU A 55 -8.11 3.50 16.83
N ALA A 56 -7.39 2.64 16.10
CA ALA A 56 -6.18 1.99 16.59
C ALA A 56 -4.90 2.82 16.38
N LEU A 57 -4.87 3.68 15.35
CA LEU A 57 -3.73 4.54 15.01
C LEU A 57 -4.05 6.01 15.30
N THR A 58 -4.38 6.30 16.56
CA THR A 58 -4.80 7.66 16.99
C THR A 58 -3.70 8.71 16.84
N ASP A 59 -2.44 8.29 16.78
CA ASP A 59 -1.26 9.13 16.50
C ASP A 59 -1.00 9.34 14.99
N TRP A 60 -1.85 8.79 14.11
CA TRP A 60 -1.71 8.89 12.66
C TRP A 60 -2.86 9.67 12.02
N GLU A 61 -2.53 10.41 10.96
CA GLU A 61 -3.53 10.97 10.06
C GLU A 61 -3.88 9.94 8.96
N VAL A 62 -5.05 9.32 9.07
CA VAL A 62 -5.51 8.32 8.08
C VAL A 62 -6.35 9.01 7.00
N LEU A 63 -5.82 9.06 5.78
CA LEU A 63 -6.34 9.82 4.64
C LEU A 63 -6.59 8.91 3.42
N PRO A 64 -7.52 9.25 2.52
CA PRO A 64 -7.57 8.62 1.20
C PRO A 64 -6.37 9.06 0.34
N MET A 65 -5.95 8.22 -0.60
CA MET A 65 -4.87 8.57 -1.54
C MET A 65 -5.19 9.79 -2.42
N SER A 66 -6.48 10.07 -2.66
CA SER A 66 -6.92 11.27 -3.38
C SER A 66 -6.48 12.58 -2.74
N ALA A 67 -6.15 12.59 -1.44
CA ALA A 67 -5.53 13.74 -0.77
C ALA A 67 -4.15 14.11 -1.37
N LEU A 68 -3.49 13.18 -2.06
CA LEU A 68 -2.24 13.38 -2.79
C LEU A 68 -2.46 13.74 -4.28
N GLY A 69 -3.72 13.87 -4.73
CA GLY A 69 -4.06 14.15 -6.12
C GLY A 69 -4.04 12.92 -7.04
N ILE A 70 -3.92 11.71 -6.48
CA ILE A 70 -3.95 10.45 -7.23
C ILE A 70 -5.16 9.62 -6.79
N ASP A 71 -5.93 9.12 -7.74
CA ASP A 71 -6.99 8.17 -7.46
C ASP A 71 -6.40 6.86 -6.91
N GLY A 72 -6.84 6.48 -5.70
CA GLY A 72 -6.38 5.29 -5.01
C GLY A 72 -6.74 3.99 -5.73
N ASP A 73 -7.79 3.97 -6.54
CA ASP A 73 -8.20 2.81 -7.33
C ASP A 73 -7.39 2.68 -8.63
N ALA A 74 -6.88 3.81 -9.16
CA ALA A 74 -6.02 3.83 -10.33
C ALA A 74 -4.53 3.60 -10.01
N LYS A 75 -4.14 3.63 -8.72
CA LYS A 75 -2.74 3.57 -8.26
C LYS A 75 -1.93 2.45 -8.91
N GLU A 76 -2.49 1.24 -9.00
CA GLU A 76 -1.77 0.09 -9.54
C GLU A 76 -1.60 0.18 -11.07
N ALA A 77 -2.59 0.71 -11.79
CA ALA A 77 -2.47 0.99 -13.22
C ALA A 77 -1.40 2.07 -13.49
N VAL A 78 -1.36 3.12 -12.67
CA VAL A 78 -0.32 4.17 -12.75
C VAL A 78 1.07 3.58 -12.44
N LEU A 79 1.19 2.66 -11.48
CA LEU A 79 2.43 1.95 -11.21
C LEU A 79 2.93 1.17 -12.44
N PHE A 80 2.04 0.46 -13.15
CA PHE A 80 2.43 -0.24 -14.37
C PHE A 80 2.84 0.72 -15.49
N ALA A 81 2.16 1.86 -15.64
CA ALA A 81 2.57 2.89 -16.60
C ALA A 81 3.95 3.46 -16.26
N ALA A 82 4.23 3.72 -14.99
CA ALA A 82 5.56 4.15 -14.53
C ALA A 82 6.62 3.07 -14.79
N LEU A 83 6.35 1.81 -14.48
CA LEU A 83 7.28 0.71 -14.77
C LEU A 83 7.54 0.56 -16.28
N ALA A 84 6.53 0.76 -17.13
CA ALA A 84 6.71 0.77 -18.58
C ALA A 84 7.58 1.95 -19.05
N ASN A 85 7.40 3.15 -18.47
CA ASN A 85 8.29 4.28 -18.70
C ASN A 85 9.74 3.96 -18.30
N GLU A 86 9.96 3.39 -17.11
CA GLU A 86 11.28 2.97 -16.65
C GLU A 86 11.89 1.87 -17.54
N THR A 87 11.06 1.02 -18.16
CA THR A 87 11.54 0.02 -19.13
C THR A 87 12.12 0.67 -20.39
N VAL A 88 11.52 1.77 -20.85
CA VAL A 88 11.87 2.43 -22.11
C VAL A 88 12.94 3.52 -21.93
N ALA A 89 12.83 4.29 -20.84
CA ALA A 89 13.60 5.51 -20.60
C ALA A 89 14.35 5.53 -19.26
N GLY A 90 14.19 4.50 -18.43
CA GLY A 90 14.86 4.41 -17.14
C GLY A 90 16.36 4.17 -17.27
N GLU A 91 17.13 4.69 -16.31
CA GLU A 91 18.56 4.44 -16.23
C GLU A 91 18.82 3.06 -15.61
N ASN A 92 19.49 2.18 -16.36
CA ASN A 92 20.09 1.00 -15.76
C ASN A 92 21.30 1.46 -14.95
N ASN A 93 21.24 1.29 -13.63
CA ASN A 93 22.37 1.52 -12.72
C ASN A 93 23.03 0.17 -12.36
N PRO A 94 24.06 -0.27 -13.10
CA PRO A 94 24.66 -1.58 -12.87
C PRO A 94 25.27 -1.62 -11.47
N GLY A 95 24.87 -2.60 -10.66
CA GLY A 95 25.37 -2.77 -9.29
C GLY A 95 24.58 -2.03 -8.22
N ALA A 96 23.61 -1.18 -8.58
CA ALA A 96 22.67 -0.64 -7.61
C ALA A 96 21.87 -1.77 -6.94
N ARG A 97 21.48 -1.56 -5.67
CA ARG A 97 20.68 -2.51 -4.90
C ARG A 97 19.57 -1.78 -4.17
N LEU A 98 18.36 -2.35 -4.20
CA LEU A 98 17.24 -1.89 -3.40
C LEU A 98 17.01 -2.91 -2.27
N GLY A 99 17.30 -2.53 -1.03
CA GLY A 99 17.12 -3.42 0.14
C GLY A 99 17.90 -4.74 0.05
N GLY A 100 19.07 -4.73 -0.61
CA GLY A 100 19.91 -5.92 -0.81
C GLY A 100 19.59 -6.72 -2.08
N ILE A 101 18.49 -6.42 -2.76
CA ILE A 101 18.09 -7.05 -4.02
C ILE A 101 18.77 -6.31 -5.19
N PRO A 102 19.33 -7.01 -6.20
CA PRO A 102 19.86 -6.37 -7.39
C PRO A 102 18.83 -5.44 -8.03
N PHE A 103 19.24 -4.20 -8.34
CA PHE A 103 18.42 -3.25 -9.06
C PHE A 103 18.37 -3.66 -10.54
N VAL A 104 17.36 -4.47 -10.87
CA VAL A 104 17.11 -4.95 -12.23
C VAL A 104 15.97 -4.14 -12.85
N GLY A 105 16.16 -3.71 -14.10
CA GLY A 105 15.06 -3.18 -14.90
C GLY A 105 13.95 -4.23 -15.02
N MET A 106 12.71 -3.83 -14.79
CA MET A 106 11.52 -4.66 -14.99
C MET A 106 10.92 -4.40 -16.37
N GLY A 107 10.17 -5.36 -16.92
CA GLY A 107 9.43 -5.20 -18.19
C GLY A 107 10.03 -5.96 -19.38
N LYS A 108 9.21 -6.14 -20.41
CA LYS A 108 9.59 -6.67 -21.73
C LYS A 108 8.86 -5.84 -22.78
N ILE A 109 9.55 -5.47 -23.85
CA ILE A 109 8.96 -4.70 -24.96
C ILE A 109 8.41 -5.68 -25.98
N SER A 110 7.11 -5.57 -26.25
CA SER A 110 6.44 -6.25 -27.35
C SER A 110 6.11 -5.22 -28.41
N PHE A 111 6.72 -5.36 -29.59
CA PHE A 111 6.40 -4.50 -30.72
C PHE A 111 5.03 -4.90 -31.30
N PRO A 112 4.25 -3.92 -31.81
CA PRO A 112 3.09 -4.22 -32.63
C PRO A 112 3.62 -4.75 -33.97
N ASP A 113 3.61 -6.09 -34.10
CA ASP A 113 4.14 -6.92 -35.20
C ASP A 113 5.67 -7.10 -35.27
#